data_AF-A0AAV5TBF5-F1
#
_entry.id   AF-A0AAV5TBF5-F1
#
_cell.length_a   1.000
_cell.length_b   1.000
_cell.length_c   1.000
_cell.angle_alpha   90.00
_cell.angle_beta   90.00
_cell.angle_gamma   90.00
#
_symmetry.space_group_name_H-M   'P 1'
#
loop_
_entity.id
_entity.type
_entity.pdbx_description
1 polymer ?
#
loop_
_entity_poly.entity_id
_entity_poly.type
_entity_poly.pdbx_seq_one_letter_code
_entity_poly.pdbx_strand_id
1 'polypeptide(L)'
;KPILFWPFKSKARKGLEERSSPLTQLFSTFNRIENLVLDRVTKSTIGNNVFDNAISTLGYVLIEKLEVSDSELDRKLQKRIIKLTQKHHIKHVSIYTLKCDQNGIRDFVFKLTKMGATVNIYEYVVKENYYKEVLNYFHRPREFWNNMASLLKKEGVSLSLATIKDDNFITKMCRCNVRTHIICKPIDC
;
A
#
# COMPACT_ATOMS: atom_id res chain seq x y z
N LYS A 1 -18.65 -12.92 -35.23
CA LYS A 1 -18.93 -13.62 -33.94
C LYS A 1 -19.26 -12.56 -32.90
N PRO A 2 -20.51 -12.39 -32.46
CA PRO A 2 -20.86 -11.36 -31.50
C PRO A 2 -20.54 -11.83 -30.07
N ILE A 3 -19.99 -10.91 -29.28
CA ILE A 3 -19.67 -11.09 -27.85
C ILE A 3 -20.96 -10.94 -27.06
N LEU A 4 -21.33 -12.00 -26.32
CA LEU A 4 -22.44 -12.02 -25.38
C LEU A 4 -22.18 -11.03 -24.25
N PHE A 5 -22.92 -9.92 -24.24
CA PHE A 5 -23.09 -9.07 -23.06
C PHE A 5 -23.89 -9.87 -22.02
N TRP A 6 -23.28 -10.17 -20.88
CA TRP A 6 -23.99 -10.65 -19.70
C TRP A 6 -24.63 -9.47 -18.97
N PRO A 7 -25.96 -9.40 -18.84
CA PRO A 7 -26.57 -8.42 -17.95
C PRO A 7 -26.42 -8.92 -16.52
N PHE A 8 -25.61 -8.23 -15.72
CA PHE A 8 -25.66 -8.35 -14.26
C PHE A 8 -27.05 -7.86 -13.79
N LYS A 9 -28.02 -8.78 -13.73
CA LYS A 9 -29.27 -8.55 -13.00
C LYS A 9 -28.94 -8.59 -11.50
N SER A 10 -28.69 -7.43 -10.91
CA SER A 10 -28.63 -7.30 -9.45
C SER A 10 -30.02 -7.56 -8.87
N LYS A 11 -30.21 -8.74 -8.26
CA LYS A 11 -31.37 -9.00 -7.42
C LYS A 11 -31.38 -8.05 -6.23
N ALA A 12 -32.54 -7.42 -6.04
CA ALA A 12 -32.97 -6.56 -4.94
C ALA A 12 -32.18 -6.68 -3.62
N ARG A 13 -31.56 -5.58 -3.20
CA ARG A 13 -31.35 -5.28 -1.77
C ARG A 13 -32.55 -4.47 -1.28
N LYS A 14 -33.54 -5.17 -0.73
CA LYS A 14 -34.55 -4.56 0.14
C LYS A 14 -33.93 -4.36 1.53
N GLY A 15 -34.05 -3.16 2.08
CA GLY A 15 -33.97 -2.91 3.53
C GLY A 15 -32.63 -2.41 4.06
N LEU A 16 -32.28 -1.16 3.75
CA LEU A 16 -31.61 -0.17 4.60
C LEU A 16 -31.29 1.03 3.69
N GLU A 17 -32.22 1.98 3.61
CA GLU A 17 -31.92 3.31 3.07
C GLU A 17 -31.03 4.06 4.08
N GLU A 18 -29.80 3.59 4.25
CA GLU A 18 -28.74 4.47 4.74
C GLU A 18 -28.61 5.56 3.69
N ARG A 19 -29.00 6.79 4.05
CA ARG A 19 -28.79 7.98 3.23
C ARG A 19 -27.32 8.00 2.82
N SER A 20 -27.04 7.58 1.59
CA SER A 20 -25.69 7.54 1.06
C SER A 20 -25.18 8.97 1.04
N SER A 21 -24.01 9.19 1.65
CA SER A 21 -23.42 10.53 1.64
C SER A 21 -23.25 11.01 0.19
N PRO A 22 -23.35 12.32 -0.09
CA PRO A 22 -23.14 12.84 -1.44
C PRO A 22 -21.82 12.36 -2.08
N LEU A 23 -20.78 12.16 -1.27
CA LEU A 23 -19.51 11.59 -1.73
C LEU A 23 -19.62 10.11 -2.10
N THR A 24 -20.39 9.31 -1.36
CA THR A 24 -20.65 7.91 -1.73
C THR A 24 -21.37 7.83 -3.07
N GLN A 25 -22.35 8.70 -3.31
CA GLN A 25 -23.04 8.79 -4.59
C GLN A 25 -22.07 9.18 -5.71
N LEU A 26 -21.23 10.20 -5.47
CA LEU A 26 -20.19 10.61 -6.42
C LEU A 26 -19.24 9.44 -6.73
N PHE A 27 -18.70 8.74 -5.74
CA PHE A 27 -17.77 7.64 -6.02
C PHE A 27 -18.45 6.48 -6.74
N SER A 28 -19.73 6.24 -6.49
CA SER A 28 -20.49 5.19 -7.19
C SER A 28 -20.64 5.43 -8.69
N THR A 29 -20.44 6.66 -9.19
CA THR A 29 -20.44 6.93 -10.63
C THR A 29 -19.14 6.50 -11.33
N PHE A 30 -18.08 6.21 -10.56
CA PHE A 30 -16.81 5.75 -11.11
C PHE A 30 -16.75 4.22 -11.06
N ASN A 31 -16.39 3.61 -12.19
CA ASN A 31 -16.13 2.17 -12.23
C ASN A 31 -14.76 1.82 -11.62
N ARG A 32 -13.83 2.78 -11.62
CA ARG A 32 -12.43 2.57 -11.26
C ARG A 32 -11.77 3.87 -10.80
N ILE A 33 -10.87 3.76 -9.83
CA ILE A 33 -9.90 4.75 -9.42
C ILE A 33 -8.51 4.20 -9.76
N GLU A 34 -7.76 4.91 -10.59
CA GLU A 34 -6.41 4.49 -10.99
C GLU A 34 -5.42 4.58 -9.83
N ASN A 35 -5.49 5.66 -9.06
CA ASN A 35 -4.57 5.88 -7.94
C ASN A 35 -5.29 6.56 -6.77
N LEU A 36 -5.32 5.89 -5.62
CA LEU A 36 -5.76 6.47 -4.36
C LEU A 36 -4.54 6.83 -3.51
N VAL A 37 -4.41 8.11 -3.18
CA VAL A 37 -3.30 8.63 -2.38
C VAL A 37 -3.80 9.02 -0.99
N LEU A 38 -3.17 8.48 0.05
CA LEU A 38 -3.46 8.77 1.45
C LEU A 38 -2.20 9.34 2.12
N ASP A 39 -2.21 10.63 2.41
CA ASP A 39 -1.07 11.34 3.01
C ASP A 39 -1.34 11.72 4.47
N ARG A 40 -0.35 11.52 5.35
CA ARG A 40 -0.34 11.87 6.78
C ARG A 40 -1.51 11.31 7.58
N VAL A 41 -1.88 10.06 7.32
CA VAL A 41 -3.05 9.36 7.90
C VAL A 41 -3.05 9.34 9.43
N THR A 42 -1.89 9.16 10.07
CA THR A 42 -1.78 9.02 11.54
C THR A 42 -1.74 10.36 12.27
N LYS A 43 -1.36 11.45 11.59
CA LYS A 43 -1.15 12.77 12.20
C LYS A 43 -2.41 13.63 12.29
N SER A 44 -3.54 13.21 11.70
CA SER A 44 -4.77 13.97 11.81
C SER A 44 -5.29 13.88 13.26
N THR A 45 -5.17 14.98 14.00
CA THR A 45 -5.79 15.21 15.31
C THR A 45 -7.30 14.95 15.31
N ILE A 46 -7.93 15.05 14.14
CA ILE A 46 -9.33 14.74 13.90
C ILE A 46 -9.49 13.22 13.70
N GLY A 47 -9.43 12.48 14.79
CA GLY A 47 -10.02 11.16 14.94
C GLY A 47 -9.44 10.05 14.05
N ASN A 48 -9.28 8.88 14.65
CA ASN A 48 -8.90 7.64 13.96
C ASN A 48 -9.83 7.23 12.81
N ASN A 49 -10.88 7.98 12.47
CA ASN A 49 -11.95 7.53 11.59
C ASN A 49 -11.78 7.98 10.14
N VAL A 50 -10.84 8.87 9.79
CA VAL A 50 -10.70 9.36 8.41
C VAL A 50 -10.40 8.23 7.42
N PHE A 51 -9.50 7.31 7.78
CA PHE A 51 -9.15 6.17 6.94
C PHE A 51 -10.35 5.22 6.77
N ASP A 52 -11.05 4.92 7.86
CA ASP A 52 -12.20 4.02 7.87
C ASP A 52 -13.42 4.64 7.15
N ASN A 53 -13.59 5.96 7.24
CA ASN A 53 -14.60 6.72 6.51
C ASN A 53 -14.27 6.76 5.01
N ALA A 54 -13.01 7.00 4.62
CA ALA A 54 -12.61 6.93 3.22
C ALA A 54 -12.92 5.54 2.64
N ILE A 55 -12.60 4.46 3.36
CA ILE A 55 -12.97 3.09 2.95
C ILE A 55 -14.49 2.94 2.76
N SER A 56 -15.31 3.46 3.69
CA SER A 56 -16.76 3.31 3.59
C SER A 56 -17.35 4.12 2.43
N THR A 57 -16.88 5.36 2.24
CA THR A 57 -17.34 6.27 1.19
C THR A 57 -17.01 5.76 -0.22
N LEU A 58 -15.86 5.10 -0.41
CA LEU A 58 -15.45 4.53 -1.70
C LEU A 58 -16.32 3.36 -2.17
N GLY A 59 -17.21 2.82 -1.32
CA GLY A 59 -18.16 1.78 -1.70
C GLY A 59 -17.47 0.53 -2.27
N TYR A 60 -17.81 0.19 -3.52
CA TYR A 60 -17.28 -0.95 -4.27
C TYR A 60 -16.40 -0.55 -5.46
N VAL A 61 -15.97 0.71 -5.52
CA VAL A 61 -15.13 1.20 -6.62
C VAL A 61 -13.81 0.44 -6.64
N LEU A 62 -13.40 -0.04 -7.82
CA LEU A 62 -12.12 -0.72 -7.98
C LEU A 62 -10.98 0.28 -7.85
N ILE A 63 -9.95 -0.08 -7.08
CA ILE A 63 -8.75 0.76 -6.91
C ILE A 63 -7.56 -0.01 -7.46
N GLU A 64 -6.90 0.54 -8.47
CA GLU A 64 -5.76 -0.14 -9.08
C GLU A 64 -4.49 0.01 -8.23
N LYS A 65 -4.20 1.24 -7.79
CA LYS A 65 -3.00 1.59 -7.03
C LYS A 65 -3.36 2.32 -5.75
N LEU A 66 -2.70 1.95 -4.67
CA LEU A 66 -2.76 2.63 -3.38
C LEU A 66 -1.39 3.21 -3.05
N GLU A 67 -1.35 4.50 -2.80
CA GLU A 67 -0.18 5.20 -2.26
C GLU A 67 -0.48 5.68 -0.85
N VAL A 68 0.35 5.31 0.12
CA VAL A 68 0.25 5.76 1.51
C VAL A 68 1.54 6.48 1.88
N SER A 69 1.45 7.69 2.42
CA SER A 69 2.60 8.39 2.99
C SER A 69 2.33 8.72 4.45
N ASP A 70 3.23 8.27 5.33
CA ASP A 70 3.17 8.56 6.76
C ASP A 70 4.56 8.56 7.39
N SER A 71 4.77 9.18 8.54
CA SER A 71 6.08 9.12 9.21
C SER A 71 6.44 7.72 9.72
N GLU A 72 5.45 6.92 10.09
CA GLU A 72 5.67 5.60 10.65
C GLU A 72 4.64 4.58 10.14
N LEU A 73 5.13 3.41 9.72
CA LEU A 73 4.30 2.29 9.33
C LEU A 73 4.07 1.37 10.54
N ASP A 74 3.19 1.82 11.43
CA ASP A 74 2.81 1.08 12.63
C ASP A 74 1.84 -0.08 12.33
N ARG A 75 1.58 -0.94 13.32
CA ARG A 75 0.66 -2.10 13.17
C ARG A 75 -0.76 -1.69 12.81
N LYS A 76 -1.21 -0.51 13.23
CA LYS A 76 -2.58 -0.04 13.01
C LYS A 76 -2.77 0.37 11.55
N LEU A 77 -1.82 1.13 11.00
CA LEU A 77 -1.76 1.50 9.59
C LEU A 77 -1.58 0.26 8.71
N GLN A 78 -0.72 -0.68 9.10
CA GLN A 78 -0.56 -1.96 8.40
C GLN A 78 -1.90 -2.72 8.27
N LYS A 79 -2.64 -2.88 9.37
CA LYS A 79 -3.97 -3.54 9.36
C LYS A 79 -4.97 -2.82 8.45
N ARG A 80 -4.93 -1.49 8.45
CA ARG A 80 -5.78 -0.63 7.63
C ARG A 80 -5.51 -0.79 6.14
N ILE A 81 -4.22 -0.76 5.77
CA ILE A 81 -3.78 -1.01 4.39
C ILE A 81 -4.24 -2.39 3.93
N ILE A 82 -4.04 -3.44 4.74
CA ILE A 82 -4.50 -4.80 4.41
C ILE A 82 -6.01 -4.82 4.15
N LYS A 83 -6.81 -4.22 5.04
CA LYS A 83 -8.27 -4.17 4.90
C LYS A 83 -8.72 -3.45 3.62
N LEU A 84 -8.08 -2.32 3.30
CA LEU A 84 -8.37 -1.55 2.10
C LEU A 84 -7.96 -2.34 0.83
N THR A 85 -6.75 -2.90 0.80
CA THR A 85 -6.27 -3.76 -0.30
C THR A 85 -7.20 -4.93 -0.55
N GLN A 86 -7.62 -5.62 0.51
CA GLN A 86 -8.53 -6.75 0.40
C GLN A 86 -9.91 -6.33 -0.15
N LYS A 87 -10.48 -5.24 0.36
CA LYS A 87 -11.82 -4.78 -0.02
C LYS A 87 -11.87 -4.31 -1.49
N HIS A 88 -10.84 -3.64 -1.97
CA HIS A 88 -10.82 -3.01 -3.29
C HIS A 88 -9.96 -3.77 -4.33
N HIS A 89 -9.45 -4.95 -3.98
CA HIS A 89 -8.60 -5.80 -4.82
C HIS A 89 -7.36 -5.09 -5.41
N ILE A 90 -6.73 -4.23 -4.60
CA ILE A 90 -5.60 -3.40 -5.03
C ILE A 90 -4.41 -4.28 -5.41
N LYS A 91 -3.83 -4.01 -6.59
CA LYS A 91 -2.70 -4.78 -7.14
C LYS A 91 -1.34 -4.14 -6.89
N HIS A 92 -1.32 -2.83 -6.64
CA HIS A 92 -0.08 -2.12 -6.35
C HIS A 92 -0.23 -1.27 -5.10
N VAL A 93 0.62 -1.52 -4.11
CA VAL A 93 0.64 -0.78 -2.85
C VAL A 93 2.01 -0.14 -2.71
N SER A 94 2.04 1.19 -2.68
CA SER A 94 3.25 1.99 -2.47
C SER A 94 3.17 2.71 -1.14
N ILE A 95 4.19 2.58 -0.31
CA ILE A 95 4.23 3.11 1.05
C ILE A 95 5.47 3.97 1.20
N TYR A 96 5.30 5.23 1.56
CA TYR A 96 6.38 6.15 1.85
C TYR A 96 6.43 6.36 3.36
N THR A 97 7.51 5.89 4.00
CA THR A 97 7.68 6.00 5.46
C THR A 97 9.11 6.35 5.87
N LEU A 98 9.31 6.94 7.05
CA LEU A 98 10.63 7.08 7.67
C LEU A 98 11.03 5.80 8.42
N LYS A 99 10.04 5.14 9.04
CA LYS A 99 10.24 4.00 9.93
C LYS A 99 9.17 2.95 9.72
N CYS A 100 9.51 1.70 10.03
CA CYS A 100 8.58 0.58 9.96
C CYS A 100 8.62 -0.22 11.26
N ASP A 101 7.45 -0.65 11.77
CA ASP A 101 7.40 -1.67 12.83
C ASP A 101 7.98 -2.98 12.30
N GLN A 102 9.15 -3.37 12.82
CA GLN A 102 9.88 -4.52 12.35
C GLN A 102 9.28 -5.84 12.81
N ASN A 103 8.52 -5.84 13.90
CA ASN A 103 7.92 -7.08 14.41
C ASN A 103 6.71 -7.51 13.55
N GLY A 104 6.11 -6.59 12.80
CA GLY A 104 4.94 -6.85 11.95
C GLY A 104 5.21 -6.86 10.45
N ILE A 105 6.36 -6.33 10.00
CA ILE A 105 6.60 -6.07 8.56
C ILE A 105 6.56 -7.33 7.69
N ARG A 106 7.06 -8.46 8.20
CA ARG A 106 7.03 -9.74 7.48
C ARG A 106 5.60 -10.16 7.19
N ASP A 107 4.79 -10.28 8.25
CA ASP A 107 3.39 -10.70 8.16
C ASP A 107 2.57 -9.74 7.30
N PHE A 108 2.87 -8.45 7.40
CA PHE A 108 2.24 -7.41 6.62
C PHE A 108 2.49 -7.59 5.12
N VAL A 109 3.76 -7.69 4.72
CA VAL A 109 4.15 -7.90 3.32
C VAL A 109 3.58 -9.22 2.80
N PHE A 110 3.75 -10.31 3.55
CA PHE A 110 3.29 -11.64 3.16
C PHE A 110 1.76 -11.66 2.90
N LYS A 111 0.97 -11.02 3.75
CA LYS A 111 -0.48 -10.94 3.57
C LYS A 111 -0.87 -10.19 2.30
N LEU A 112 -0.22 -9.06 2.01
CA LEU A 112 -0.49 -8.27 0.81
C LEU A 112 -0.08 -9.04 -0.47
N THR A 113 1.10 -9.66 -0.47
CA THR A 113 1.56 -10.43 -1.63
C THR A 113 0.71 -11.67 -1.88
N LYS A 114 0.21 -12.33 -0.82
CA LYS A 114 -0.76 -13.43 -0.95
C LYS A 114 -2.09 -13.00 -1.58
N MET A 115 -2.47 -11.72 -1.46
CA MET A 115 -3.62 -11.14 -2.17
C MET A 115 -3.32 -10.83 -3.65
N GLY A 116 -2.10 -11.10 -4.10
CA GLY A 116 -1.61 -10.79 -5.44
C GLY A 116 -1.24 -9.32 -5.61
N ALA A 117 -0.94 -8.61 -4.51
CA ALA A 117 -0.45 -7.24 -4.58
C ALA A 117 1.09 -7.21 -4.67
N THR A 118 1.62 -6.31 -5.49
CA THR A 118 3.02 -5.88 -5.42
C THR A 118 3.13 -4.76 -4.39
N VAL A 119 4.07 -4.90 -3.46
CA VAL A 119 4.27 -3.94 -2.37
C VAL A 119 5.61 -3.25 -2.52
N ASN A 120 5.58 -1.93 -2.54
CA ASN A 120 6.72 -1.03 -2.65
C ASN A 120 6.80 -0.21 -1.37
N ILE A 121 7.91 -0.28 -0.63
CA ILE A 121 8.11 0.48 0.61
C ILE A 121 9.33 1.38 0.45
N TYR A 122 9.11 2.68 0.41
CA TYR A 122 10.10 3.72 0.20
C TYR A 122 10.47 4.35 1.55
N GLU A 123 11.77 4.36 1.85
CA GLU A 123 12.34 5.13 2.96
C GLU A 123 12.55 6.57 2.50
N TYR A 124 11.61 7.46 2.84
CA TYR A 124 11.79 8.88 2.51
C TYR A 124 12.66 9.59 3.54
N VAL A 125 13.24 10.72 3.14
CA VAL A 125 14.18 11.48 3.94
C VAL A 125 13.76 12.95 4.00
N VAL A 126 13.70 13.52 5.21
CA VAL A 126 13.20 14.90 5.43
C VAL A 126 14.25 15.97 5.08
N LYS A 127 15.55 15.64 5.12
CA LYS A 127 16.64 16.57 4.77
C LYS A 127 17.71 15.85 3.93
N GLU A 128 18.18 16.49 2.87
CA GLU A 128 19.21 15.95 1.96
C GLU A 128 20.49 15.51 2.70
N ASN A 129 20.84 16.14 3.82
CA ASN A 129 22.06 15.80 4.56
C ASN A 129 22.06 14.41 5.25
N TYR A 130 20.99 13.62 5.15
CA TYR A 130 20.91 12.24 5.65
C TYR A 130 21.34 11.18 4.64
N TYR A 131 21.83 11.56 3.46
CA TYR A 131 22.53 10.64 2.54
C TYR A 131 23.91 10.19 3.05
N LYS A 132 24.35 10.62 4.25
CA LYS A 132 25.52 10.03 4.92
C LYS A 132 25.40 8.52 4.92
N GLU A 133 26.52 7.83 4.77
CA GLU A 133 26.63 6.37 4.61
C GLU A 133 26.12 5.59 5.83
N VAL A 134 24.82 5.62 6.06
CA VAL A 134 24.20 4.86 7.13
C VAL A 134 23.94 3.46 6.57
N LEU A 135 24.69 2.48 7.06
CA LEU A 135 24.51 1.05 6.76
C LEU A 135 23.16 0.47 7.24
N ASN A 136 22.28 1.33 7.76
CA ASN A 136 20.97 0.99 8.29
C ASN A 136 19.87 1.53 7.37
N TYR A 137 19.03 0.62 6.88
CA TYR A 137 17.86 0.86 6.06
C TYR A 137 16.61 0.63 6.91
N PHE A 138 15.71 1.61 6.99
CA PHE A 138 14.58 1.64 7.94
C PHE A 138 15.01 1.29 9.36
N HIS A 139 16.14 1.88 9.80
CA HIS A 139 16.74 1.67 11.12
C HIS A 139 17.20 0.21 11.38
N ARG A 140 17.53 -0.56 10.32
CA ARG A 140 18.04 -1.93 10.43
C ARG A 140 19.24 -2.19 9.51
N PRO A 141 20.21 -3.00 9.93
CA PRO A 141 21.36 -3.32 9.10
C PRO A 141 20.93 -4.13 7.87
N ARG A 142 21.75 -4.11 6.81
CA ARG A 142 21.51 -4.90 5.59
C ARG A 142 21.27 -6.40 5.87
N GLU A 143 21.99 -6.96 6.84
CA GLU A 143 21.86 -8.36 7.24
C GLU A 143 20.43 -8.74 7.66
N PHE A 144 19.75 -7.85 8.39
CA PHE A 144 18.35 -8.05 8.76
C PHE A 144 17.46 -8.24 7.53
N TRP A 145 17.64 -7.39 6.50
CA TRP A 145 16.86 -7.46 5.26
C TRP A 145 17.20 -8.70 4.42
N ASN A 146 18.46 -9.13 4.40
CA ASN A 146 18.87 -10.38 3.74
C ASN A 146 18.21 -11.60 4.41
N ASN A 147 18.17 -11.62 5.74
CA ASN A 147 17.48 -12.67 6.51
C ASN A 147 15.97 -12.65 6.24
N MET A 148 15.36 -11.46 6.24
CA MET A 148 13.95 -11.26 5.90
C MET A 148 13.63 -11.77 4.50
N ALA A 149 14.45 -11.44 3.49
CA ALA A 149 14.29 -11.90 2.12
C ALA A 149 14.35 -13.43 2.02
N SER A 150 15.28 -14.05 2.75
CA SER A 150 15.42 -15.51 2.80
C SER A 150 14.19 -16.20 3.43
N LEU A 151 13.61 -15.59 4.47
CA LEU A 151 12.37 -16.08 5.10
C LEU A 151 11.17 -15.95 4.16
N LEU A 152 10.97 -14.78 3.56
CA LEU A 152 9.87 -14.51 2.62
C LEU A 152 9.97 -15.38 1.35
N LYS A 153 11.19 -15.66 0.87
CA LYS A 153 11.41 -16.52 -0.29
C LYS A 153 10.87 -17.94 -0.05
N LYS A 154 11.02 -18.48 1.17
CA LYS A 154 10.44 -19.78 1.55
C LYS A 154 8.91 -19.78 1.52
N GLU A 155 8.30 -18.60 1.60
CA GLU A 155 6.84 -18.38 1.58
C GLU A 155 6.33 -17.96 0.18
N GLY A 156 7.17 -18.07 -0.87
CA GLY A 156 6.79 -17.70 -2.24
C GLY A 156 6.77 -16.19 -2.48
N VAL A 157 7.45 -15.41 -1.64
CA VAL A 157 7.52 -13.95 -1.76
C VAL A 157 8.96 -13.54 -2.01
N SER A 158 9.21 -12.83 -3.12
CA SER A 158 10.51 -12.21 -3.35
C SER A 158 10.54 -10.85 -2.66
N LEU A 159 11.66 -10.55 -1.99
CA LEU A 159 11.97 -9.23 -1.44
C LEU A 159 13.28 -8.78 -2.09
N SER A 160 13.28 -7.57 -2.63
CA SER A 160 14.47 -6.91 -3.15
C SER A 160 14.62 -5.54 -2.50
N LEU A 161 15.86 -5.21 -2.15
CA LEU A 161 16.24 -3.93 -1.55
C LEU A 161 17.07 -3.17 -2.57
N ALA A 162 16.64 -1.95 -2.92
CA ALA A 162 17.36 -1.03 -3.77
C ALA A 162 17.67 0.26 -3.01
N THR A 163 18.83 0.86 -3.26
CA THR A 163 19.31 2.08 -2.61
C THR A 163 19.59 3.16 -3.66
N ILE A 164 19.63 4.42 -3.26
CA ILE A 164 20.00 5.53 -4.15
C ILE A 164 21.40 5.40 -4.78
N LYS A 165 22.26 4.54 -4.22
CA LYS A 165 23.58 4.23 -4.77
C LYS A 165 23.55 3.18 -5.88
N ASP A 166 22.43 2.50 -6.08
CA ASP A 166 22.31 1.46 -7.11
C ASP A 166 22.03 2.13 -8.46
N ASP A 167 22.71 1.68 -9.52
CA ASP A 167 22.64 2.28 -10.87
C ASP A 167 21.21 2.34 -11.44
N ASN A 168 20.32 1.44 -10.97
CA ASN A 168 18.93 1.34 -11.40
C ASN A 168 17.94 2.08 -10.50
N PHE A 169 18.42 2.87 -9.53
CA PHE A 169 17.53 3.60 -8.63
C PHE A 169 17.00 4.88 -9.29
N ILE A 170 15.74 4.83 -9.73
CA ILE A 170 15.12 5.96 -10.44
C ILE A 170 14.47 6.93 -9.45
N THR A 171 15.27 7.86 -8.92
CA THR A 171 14.78 8.91 -7.99
C THR A 171 13.67 9.76 -8.59
N LYS A 172 13.69 9.99 -9.92
CA LYS A 172 12.68 10.80 -10.63
C LYS A 172 11.26 10.26 -10.55
N MET A 173 11.07 8.97 -10.26
CA MET A 173 9.74 8.36 -10.11
C MET A 173 9.19 8.51 -8.68
N CYS A 174 9.99 8.98 -7.73
CA CYS A 174 9.58 9.13 -6.34
C CYS A 174 8.95 10.51 -6.12
N ARG A 175 7.84 10.56 -5.38
CA ARG A 175 7.16 11.82 -5.02
C ARG A 175 7.90 12.65 -3.96
N CYS A 176 8.96 12.09 -3.39
CA CYS A 176 9.77 12.68 -2.33
C CYS A 176 11.21 12.16 -2.41
N ASN A 177 12.10 12.73 -1.60
CA ASN A 177 13.48 12.26 -1.48
C ASN A 177 13.48 10.86 -0.85
N VAL A 178 13.72 9.84 -1.65
CA VAL A 178 13.83 8.44 -1.19
C VAL A 178 15.30 8.04 -1.16
N ARG A 179 15.69 7.36 -0.07
CA ARG A 179 17.04 6.80 0.09
C ARG A 179 17.10 5.32 -0.27
N THR A 180 16.04 4.60 0.03
CA THR A 180 15.98 3.13 -0.09
C THR A 180 14.56 2.71 -0.42
N HIS A 181 14.43 1.64 -1.19
CA HIS A 181 13.16 1.07 -1.60
C HIS A 181 13.20 -0.45 -1.42
N ILE A 182 12.15 -1.00 -0.82
CA ILE A 182 11.92 -2.44 -0.75
C ILE A 182 10.79 -2.78 -1.70
N ILE A 183 11.04 -3.72 -2.60
CA ILE A 183 10.01 -4.28 -3.49
C ILE A 183 9.74 -5.70 -3.06
N CYS A 184 8.48 -5.99 -2.79
CA CYS A 184 7.98 -7.31 -2.49
C CYS A 184 6.94 -7.73 -3.52
N LYS A 185 7.13 -8.91 -4.12
CA LYS A 185 6.20 -9.45 -5.14
C LYS A 185 6.06 -10.97 -4.98
N PRO A 186 4.92 -11.55 -5.38
CA PRO A 186 4.79 -12.99 -5.54
C PRO A 186 5.91 -13.53 -6.43
N ILE A 187 6.45 -14.70 -6.10
CA ILE A 187 7.31 -15.45 -7.01
C ILE A 187 6.38 -16.18 -7.97
N ASP A 188 6.46 -15.85 -9.25
CA ASP A 188 5.77 -16.61 -10.29
C ASP A 188 6.37 -18.02 -10.30
N CYS A 189 5.57 -19.01 -9.87
CA CYS A 189 5.92 -20.44 -9.92
C CYS A 189 5.67 -21.01 -11.31
#